data_AF-A0A7U6Y9L8-F1
#
_entry.id   AF-A0A7U6Y9L8-F1
#
_cell.length_a   1.000
_cell.length_b   1.000
_cell.length_c   1.000
_cell.angle_alpha   90.00
_cell.angle_beta   90.00
_cell.angle_gamma   90.00
#
_symmetry.space_group_name_H-M   'P 1'
#
loop_
_entity.id
_entity.type
_entity.pdbx_description
1 polymer ?
#
loop_
_entity_poly.entity_id
_entity_poly.type
_entity_poly.pdbx_seq_one_letter_code
_entity_poly.pdbx_strand_id
1 'polypeptide(L)'
;MALPHQGLLAPARSGGITRLAPRFAGASVGLSALDLDHRILHVALGILENEISYAARGETLGRTIGFLIHFTDEHFGREERLMEEICFDGLAAHKQSHDIMRAWMEASLPEIGERRNAHYDDDALAYLYDWWEEHSIREDKGYADFIFHRLDEAKRIVDSLPRADLPSFLASSAISGF
;
A
#
# COMPACT_ATOMS: atom_id res chain seq x y z
N MET A 1 11.50 11.31 -30.51
CA MET A 1 11.55 11.28 -29.03
C MET A 1 10.32 12.02 -28.54
N ALA A 2 9.28 11.28 -28.18
CA ALA A 2 8.01 11.80 -27.65
C ALA A 2 7.47 10.75 -26.69
N LEU A 3 7.25 11.12 -25.43
CA LEU A 3 6.61 10.27 -24.44
C LEU A 3 5.09 10.26 -24.71
N PRO A 4 4.41 9.10 -24.66
CA PRO A 4 2.96 9.09 -24.70
C PRO A 4 2.41 9.36 -23.30
N HIS A 5 1.87 10.57 -23.11
CA HIS A 5 0.76 10.77 -22.18
C HIS A 5 -0.46 10.05 -22.76
N GLN A 6 -0.66 8.78 -22.38
CA GLN A 6 -1.94 8.12 -22.57
C GLN A 6 -2.37 7.50 -21.24
N GLY A 7 -3.57 7.88 -20.83
CA GLY A 7 -4.12 7.64 -19.51
C GLY A 7 -4.20 6.16 -19.15
N LEU A 8 -3.84 5.88 -17.91
CA LEU A 8 -4.26 4.69 -17.20
C LEU A 8 -5.10 5.11 -15.99
N LEU A 9 -6.28 5.68 -16.28
CA LEU A 9 -7.39 5.68 -15.33
C LEU A 9 -8.57 5.06 -16.07
N ALA A 10 -8.73 3.74 -15.90
CA ALA A 10 -10.00 3.08 -16.19
C ALA A 10 -11.05 3.61 -15.18
N PRO A 11 -12.35 3.64 -15.54
CA PRO A 11 -13.32 4.44 -14.80
C PRO A 11 -13.56 3.87 -13.39
N ALA A 12 -13.27 4.70 -12.38
CA ALA A 12 -13.79 4.49 -11.02
C ALA A 12 -15.33 4.40 -11.12
N ARG A 13 -15.90 3.30 -10.61
CA ARG A 13 -17.36 3.18 -10.53
C ARG A 13 -17.82 4.20 -9.50
N SER A 14 -18.54 5.22 -9.96
CA SER A 14 -19.17 6.25 -9.15
C SER A 14 -20.07 5.63 -8.06
N GLY A 15 -19.56 5.56 -6.85
CA GLY A 15 -20.30 5.23 -5.63
C GLY A 15 -19.82 6.16 -4.53
N GLY A 16 -20.69 7.05 -4.06
CA GLY A 16 -20.35 8.05 -3.04
C GLY A 16 -19.71 7.40 -1.81
N ILE A 17 -18.73 8.10 -1.24
CA ILE A 17 -17.92 7.70 -0.09
C ILE A 17 -18.85 7.47 1.11
N THR A 18 -19.41 6.27 1.20
CA THR A 18 -20.18 5.80 2.34
C THR A 18 -19.17 5.18 3.28
N ARG A 19 -18.97 5.85 4.43
CA ARG A 19 -18.16 5.42 5.58
C ARG A 19 -18.01 3.90 5.67
N LEU A 20 -16.83 3.37 5.35
CA LEU A 20 -16.63 1.94 5.19
C LEU A 20 -16.39 1.24 6.53
N ALA A 21 -16.98 0.05 6.65
CA ALA A 21 -16.59 -1.00 7.58
C ALA A 21 -15.10 -1.37 7.37
N PRO A 22 -14.42 -2.14 8.25
CA PRO A 22 -12.97 -2.25 8.21
C PRO A 22 -12.52 -2.98 6.94
N ARG A 23 -12.05 -2.22 5.94
CA ARG A 23 -11.65 -2.65 4.58
C ARG A 23 -10.53 -3.71 4.51
N PHE A 24 -10.02 -4.22 5.64
CA PHE A 24 -8.81 -5.05 5.69
C PHE A 24 -8.93 -6.31 6.57
N ALA A 25 -10.16 -6.74 6.87
CA ALA A 25 -10.39 -8.03 7.52
C ALA A 25 -9.98 -9.18 6.58
N GLY A 26 -8.72 -9.62 6.65
CA GLY A 26 -8.21 -10.74 5.85
C GLY A 26 -6.77 -10.63 5.35
N ALA A 27 -6.12 -9.48 5.48
CA ALA A 27 -4.81 -9.20 4.89
C ALA A 27 -3.62 -9.98 5.50
N SER A 28 -3.75 -10.63 6.66
CA SER A 28 -2.62 -11.33 7.30
C SER A 28 -2.07 -12.47 6.45
N VAL A 29 -0.75 -12.55 6.32
CA VAL A 29 -0.02 -13.59 5.59
C VAL A 29 0.68 -14.57 6.54
N GLY A 30 0.39 -14.47 7.84
CA GLY A 30 0.95 -15.35 8.89
C GLY A 30 2.38 -15.01 9.30
N LEU A 31 2.96 -13.92 8.77
CA LEU A 31 4.28 -13.43 9.13
C LEU A 31 4.14 -12.09 9.84
N SER A 32 4.42 -12.07 11.16
CA SER A 32 4.14 -10.91 12.01
C SER A 32 4.77 -9.59 11.57
N ALA A 33 5.90 -9.65 10.86
CA ALA A 33 6.57 -8.49 10.29
C ALA A 33 5.80 -7.93 9.08
N LEU A 34 5.39 -8.77 8.12
CA LEU A 34 4.60 -8.33 6.97
C LEU A 34 3.18 -7.94 7.36
N ASP A 35 2.57 -8.66 8.30
CA ASP A 35 1.27 -8.30 8.87
C ASP A 35 1.32 -6.92 9.56
N LEU A 36 2.48 -6.56 10.14
CA LEU A 36 2.70 -5.24 10.72
C LEU A 36 2.81 -4.19 9.61
N ASP A 37 3.52 -4.48 8.53
CA ASP A 37 3.63 -3.59 7.37
C ASP A 37 2.25 -3.28 6.77
N HIS A 38 1.40 -4.29 6.54
CA HIS A 38 0.03 -4.10 6.05
C HIS A 38 -0.79 -3.19 6.98
N ARG A 39 -0.64 -3.35 8.30
CA ARG A 39 -1.31 -2.46 9.27
C ARG A 39 -0.78 -1.02 9.21
N ILE A 40 0.53 -0.84 9.05
CA ILE A 40 1.15 0.49 8.93
C ILE A 40 0.65 1.19 7.67
N LEU A 41 0.62 0.48 6.54
CA LEU A 41 0.09 0.98 5.27
C LEU A 41 -1.38 1.36 5.39
N HIS A 42 -2.18 0.53 6.05
CA HIS A 42 -3.58 0.84 6.32
C HIS A 42 -3.75 2.13 7.14
N VAL A 43 -2.98 2.30 8.21
CA VAL A 43 -3.01 3.52 9.02
C VAL A 43 -2.59 4.74 8.20
N ALA A 44 -1.54 4.61 7.39
CA ALA A 44 -1.07 5.70 6.52
C ALA A 44 -2.12 6.11 5.47
N LEU A 45 -2.85 5.14 4.89
CA LEU A 45 -3.98 5.42 4.00
C LEU A 45 -5.12 6.15 4.71
N GLY A 46 -5.47 5.75 5.94
CA GLY A 46 -6.49 6.46 6.73
C GLY A 46 -6.08 7.89 7.09
N ILE A 47 -4.79 8.12 7.33
CA ILE A 47 -4.26 9.48 7.53
C ILE A 47 -4.36 10.27 6.24
N LEU A 48 -4.00 9.69 5.09
CA LEU A 48 -4.15 10.35 3.79
C LEU A 48 -5.61 10.75 3.51
N GLU A 49 -6.57 9.83 3.74
CA GLU A 49 -8.00 10.10 3.62
C GLU A 49 -8.44 11.30 4.48
N ASN A 50 -7.95 11.35 5.73
CA ASN A 50 -8.23 12.44 6.65
C ASN A 50 -7.64 13.78 6.15
N GLU A 51 -6.38 13.79 5.71
CA GLU A 51 -5.73 15.01 5.19
C GLU A 51 -6.46 15.55 3.94
N ILE A 52 -6.91 14.67 3.05
CA ILE A 52 -7.74 15.03 1.88
C ILE A 52 -9.08 15.63 2.33
N SER A 53 -9.79 14.94 3.23
CA SER A 53 -11.15 15.30 3.66
C SER A 53 -11.24 16.65 4.38
N TYR A 54 -10.25 16.97 5.21
CA TYR A 54 -10.23 18.23 5.97
C TYR A 54 -9.60 19.40 5.19
N ALA A 55 -9.33 19.22 3.89
CA ALA A 55 -8.59 20.17 3.06
C ALA A 55 -7.28 20.63 3.73
N ALA A 56 -6.64 19.72 4.49
CA ALA A 56 -5.36 19.96 5.15
C ALA A 56 -4.26 19.92 4.08
N ARG A 57 -4.24 20.94 3.23
CA ARG A 57 -3.24 21.11 2.17
C ARG A 57 -2.01 21.73 2.81
N GLY A 58 -0.97 20.93 3.02
CA GLY A 58 0.24 21.39 3.70
C GLY A 58 1.30 20.31 3.90
N GLU A 59 2.28 20.62 4.75
CA GLU A 59 3.46 19.80 4.97
C GLU A 59 3.14 18.36 5.45
N THR A 60 2.06 18.19 6.22
CA THR A 60 1.62 16.86 6.68
C THR A 60 1.15 15.97 5.53
N LEU A 61 0.34 16.48 4.60
CA LEU A 61 -0.07 15.75 3.40
C LEU A 61 1.14 15.28 2.59
N GLY A 62 2.09 16.17 2.32
CA GLY A 62 3.32 15.82 1.60
C GLY A 62 4.16 14.76 2.31
N ARG A 63 4.26 14.83 3.65
CA ARG A 63 4.94 13.79 4.45
C ARG A 63 4.22 12.44 4.40
N THR A 64 2.90 12.43 4.46
CA THR A 64 2.10 11.19 4.36
C THR A 64 2.26 10.55 2.99
N ILE A 65 2.20 11.34 1.91
CA ILE A 65 2.43 10.88 0.53
C ILE A 65 3.84 10.30 0.39
N GLY A 66 4.87 11.03 0.82
CA GLY A 66 6.25 10.56 0.75
C GLY A 66 6.47 9.28 1.56
N PHE A 67 5.85 9.18 2.74
CA PHE A 67 5.89 7.96 3.54
C PHE A 67 5.20 6.79 2.84
N LEU A 68 4.01 6.97 2.27
CA LEU A 68 3.31 5.91 1.55
C LEU A 68 4.16 5.36 0.41
N ILE A 69 4.70 6.22 -0.46
CA ILE A 69 5.56 5.80 -1.58
C ILE A 69 6.76 4.99 -1.07
N HIS A 70 7.50 5.53 -0.09
CA HIS A 70 8.70 4.89 0.41
C HIS A 70 8.41 3.57 1.13
N PHE A 71 7.43 3.56 2.04
CA PHE A 71 7.14 2.38 2.86
C PHE A 71 6.49 1.27 2.05
N THR A 72 5.69 1.59 1.03
CA THR A 72 5.17 0.61 0.08
C THR A 72 6.30 -0.06 -0.70
N ASP A 73 7.28 0.70 -1.20
CA ASP A 73 8.43 0.13 -1.92
C ASP A 73 9.24 -0.83 -1.04
N GLU A 74 9.50 -0.44 0.21
CA GLU A 74 10.18 -1.27 1.20
C GLU A 74 9.39 -2.55 1.53
N HIS A 75 8.06 -2.45 1.69
CA HIS A 75 7.20 -3.59 1.93
C HIS A 75 7.22 -4.57 0.76
N PHE A 76 7.01 -4.08 -0.47
CA PHE A 76 7.09 -4.90 -1.68
C PHE A 76 8.47 -5.55 -1.84
N GLY A 77 9.54 -4.82 -1.52
CA GLY A 77 10.90 -5.35 -1.52
C GLY A 77 11.05 -6.54 -0.56
N ARG A 78 10.45 -6.49 0.64
CA ARG A 78 10.49 -7.61 1.58
C ARG A 78 9.74 -8.84 1.08
N GLU A 79 8.56 -8.65 0.51
CA GLU A 79 7.78 -9.75 -0.06
C GLU A 79 8.48 -10.38 -1.27
N GLU A 80 9.01 -9.55 -2.17
CA GLU A 80 9.77 -10.02 -3.34
C GLU A 80 11.00 -10.82 -2.93
N ARG A 81 11.74 -10.36 -1.92
CA ARG A 81 12.88 -11.12 -1.36
C ARG A 81 12.45 -12.42 -0.72
N LEU A 82 11.36 -12.42 0.05
CA LEU A 82 10.81 -13.64 0.61
C LEU A 82 10.47 -14.64 -0.51
N MET A 83 9.70 -14.20 -1.52
CA MET A 83 9.27 -15.02 -2.66
C MET A 83 10.45 -15.55 -3.49
N GLU A 84 11.50 -14.75 -3.67
CA GLU A 84 12.75 -15.16 -4.33
C GLU A 84 13.45 -16.29 -3.56
N GLU A 85 13.67 -16.11 -2.26
CA GLU A 85 14.40 -17.07 -1.40
C GLU A 85 13.64 -18.39 -1.23
N ILE A 86 12.31 -18.37 -1.20
CA ILE A 86 11.49 -19.58 -1.09
C ILE A 86 11.21 -20.26 -2.45
N CYS A 87 11.69 -19.69 -3.55
CA CYS A 87 11.42 -20.11 -4.92
C CYS A 87 9.92 -20.17 -5.24
N PHE A 88 9.18 -19.11 -4.91
CA PHE A 88 7.76 -19.04 -5.21
C PHE A 88 7.52 -18.82 -6.72
N ASP A 89 6.85 -19.78 -7.37
CA ASP A 89 6.60 -19.75 -8.82
C ASP A 89 5.81 -18.50 -9.27
N GLY A 90 5.00 -17.91 -8.37
CA GLY A 90 4.21 -16.71 -8.65
C GLY A 90 4.97 -15.39 -8.61
N LEU A 91 6.26 -15.38 -8.23
CA LEU A 91 7.06 -14.16 -8.03
C LEU A 91 7.01 -13.20 -9.22
N ALA A 92 7.13 -13.71 -10.45
CA ALA A 92 7.20 -12.86 -11.64
C ALA A 92 5.91 -12.06 -11.85
N ALA A 93 4.74 -12.67 -11.62
CA ALA A 93 3.45 -12.00 -11.75
C ALA A 93 3.20 -11.03 -10.59
N HIS A 94 3.53 -11.44 -9.37
CA HIS A 94 3.40 -10.60 -8.17
C HIS A 94 4.26 -9.33 -8.28
N LYS A 95 5.54 -9.48 -8.67
CA LYS A 95 6.45 -8.36 -8.90
C LYS A 95 5.94 -7.41 -9.99
N GLN A 96 5.30 -7.93 -11.04
CA GLN A 96 4.70 -7.08 -12.06
C GLN A 96 3.55 -6.22 -11.49
N SER A 97 2.71 -6.80 -10.62
CA SER A 97 1.65 -6.05 -9.92
C SER A 97 2.25 -4.93 -9.06
N HIS A 98 3.31 -5.24 -8.30
CA HIS A 98 4.06 -4.25 -7.53
C HIS A 98 4.65 -3.13 -8.39
N ASP A 99 5.31 -3.46 -9.49
CA ASP A 99 5.96 -2.48 -10.36
C ASP A 99 4.93 -1.52 -11.00
N ILE A 100 3.73 -2.00 -11.32
CA ILE A 100 2.61 -1.17 -11.79
C ILE A 100 2.15 -0.21 -10.68
N MET A 101 1.98 -0.70 -9.45
CA MET A 101 1.57 0.14 -8.32
C MET A 101 2.64 1.18 -7.98
N ARG A 102 3.93 0.81 -7.92
CA ARG A 102 5.06 1.75 -7.74
C ARG A 102 4.99 2.90 -8.74
N ALA A 103 4.92 2.56 -10.03
CA ALA A 103 4.87 3.54 -11.10
C ALA A 103 3.63 4.45 -11.01
N TRP A 104 2.48 3.87 -10.66
CA TRP A 104 1.26 4.63 -10.45
C TRP A 104 1.38 5.58 -9.25
N MET A 105 1.93 5.13 -8.12
CA MET A 105 2.09 5.95 -6.91
C MET A 105 3.04 7.12 -7.13
N GLU A 106 4.18 6.87 -7.78
CA GLU A 106 5.16 7.91 -8.13
C GLU A 106 4.56 8.99 -9.03
N ALA A 107 3.71 8.60 -9.98
CA ALA A 107 3.09 9.54 -10.91
C ALA A 107 1.86 10.24 -10.34
N SER A 108 1.10 9.58 -9.46
CA SER A 108 -0.25 10.02 -9.10
C SER A 108 -0.35 10.63 -7.71
N LEU A 109 0.38 10.13 -6.71
CA LEU A 109 0.26 10.65 -5.35
C LEU A 109 0.78 12.08 -5.17
N PRO A 110 1.89 12.51 -5.81
CA PRO A 110 2.35 13.90 -5.71
C PRO A 110 1.34 14.94 -6.22
N GLU A 111 0.35 14.51 -7.00
CA GLU A 111 -0.67 15.38 -7.58
C GLU A 111 -1.87 15.61 -6.64
N ILE A 112 -1.96 14.83 -5.55
CA ILE A 112 -3.00 14.98 -4.53
C ILE A 112 -2.86 16.35 -3.86
N GLY A 113 -3.95 17.11 -3.81
CA GLY A 113 -3.97 18.45 -3.21
C GLY A 113 -3.44 19.58 -4.10
N GLU A 114 -2.72 19.26 -5.19
CA GLU A 114 -2.18 20.23 -6.15
C GLU A 114 -3.20 20.58 -7.26
N ARG A 115 -4.09 19.65 -7.62
CA ARG A 115 -4.96 19.79 -8.80
C ARG A 115 -6.24 20.60 -8.54
N ARG A 116 -6.66 21.33 -9.58
CA ARG A 116 -7.97 22.03 -9.70
C ARG A 116 -9.15 21.10 -10.02
N ASN A 117 -8.92 19.79 -10.19
CA ASN A 117 -9.99 18.82 -10.41
C ASN A 117 -10.56 18.38 -9.06
N ALA A 118 -11.84 18.69 -8.82
CA ALA A 118 -12.51 18.40 -7.57
C ALA A 118 -12.61 16.91 -7.22
N HIS A 119 -12.43 16.01 -8.19
CA HIS A 119 -12.58 14.56 -7.98
C HIS A 119 -11.26 13.78 -7.97
N TYR A 120 -10.13 14.41 -8.28
CA TYR A 120 -8.87 13.68 -8.44
C TYR A 120 -8.41 13.00 -7.14
N ASP A 121 -8.45 13.73 -6.02
CA ASP A 121 -7.99 13.23 -4.73
C ASP A 121 -8.85 12.02 -4.28
N ASP A 122 -10.18 12.12 -4.46
CA ASP A 122 -11.13 11.04 -4.15
C ASP A 122 -10.92 9.81 -5.04
N ASP A 123 -10.72 10.02 -6.35
CA ASP A 123 -10.48 8.94 -7.32
C ASP A 123 -9.16 8.21 -7.03
N ALA A 124 -8.09 8.96 -6.71
CA ALA A 124 -6.80 8.41 -6.36
C ALA A 124 -6.85 7.60 -5.05
N LEU A 125 -7.57 8.11 -4.04
CA LEU A 125 -7.76 7.42 -2.78
C LEU A 125 -8.58 6.14 -2.95
N ALA A 126 -9.65 6.18 -3.75
CA ALA A 126 -10.45 5.00 -4.06
C ALA A 126 -9.61 3.92 -4.76
N TYR A 127 -8.82 4.30 -5.76
CA TYR A 127 -7.92 3.38 -6.44
C TYR A 127 -6.90 2.74 -5.50
N LEU A 128 -6.28 3.52 -4.59
CA LEU A 128 -5.36 3.00 -3.59
C LEU A 128 -6.02 1.94 -2.71
N TYR A 129 -7.19 2.25 -2.15
CA TYR A 129 -7.90 1.30 -1.28
C TYR A 129 -8.27 0.02 -2.02
N ASP A 130 -8.84 0.15 -3.21
CA ASP A 130 -9.29 -1.00 -3.99
C ASP A 130 -8.10 -1.90 -4.38
N TRP A 131 -6.97 -1.32 -4.77
CA TRP A 131 -5.77 -2.10 -5.09
C TRP A 131 -5.21 -2.81 -3.85
N TRP A 132 -5.06 -2.11 -2.73
CA TRP A 132 -4.51 -2.71 -1.51
C TRP A 132 -5.38 -3.84 -0.96
N GLU A 133 -6.71 -3.69 -1.01
CA GLU A 133 -7.65 -4.71 -0.58
C GLU A 133 -7.58 -5.94 -1.49
N GLU A 134 -7.64 -5.75 -2.81
CA GLU A 134 -7.58 -6.86 -3.78
C GLU A 134 -6.22 -7.57 -3.71
N HIS A 135 -5.12 -6.83 -3.65
CA HIS A 135 -3.77 -7.38 -3.61
C HIS A 135 -3.53 -8.20 -2.34
N SER A 136 -3.80 -7.62 -1.16
CA SER A 136 -3.53 -8.29 0.12
C SER A 136 -4.40 -9.51 0.41
N ILE A 137 -5.62 -9.57 -0.15
CA ILE A 137 -6.54 -10.69 0.06
C ILE A 137 -6.39 -11.76 -1.03
N ARG A 138 -5.80 -11.46 -2.19
CA ARG A 138 -5.74 -12.41 -3.31
C ARG A 138 -4.34 -12.75 -3.79
N GLU A 139 -3.49 -11.75 -3.97
CA GLU A 139 -2.11 -11.97 -4.45
C GLU A 139 -1.23 -12.43 -3.29
N ASP A 140 -1.21 -11.68 -2.18
CA ASP A 140 -0.37 -12.00 -1.00
C ASP A 140 -0.73 -13.36 -0.39
N LYS A 141 -1.99 -13.78 -0.50
CA LYS A 141 -2.43 -15.11 -0.07
C LYS A 141 -1.77 -16.24 -0.84
N GLY A 142 -1.36 -16.01 -2.09
CA GLY A 142 -0.67 -17.01 -2.89
C GLY A 142 0.64 -17.45 -2.24
N TYR A 143 1.48 -16.49 -1.83
CA TYR A 143 2.71 -16.83 -1.12
C TYR A 143 2.43 -17.27 0.32
N ALA A 144 1.40 -16.72 0.98
CA ALA A 144 1.01 -17.11 2.34
C ALA A 144 0.64 -18.59 2.45
N ASP A 145 -0.15 -19.10 1.50
CA ASP A 145 -0.51 -20.51 1.40
C ASP A 145 0.72 -21.38 1.12
N PHE A 146 1.62 -20.91 0.25
CA PHE A 146 2.86 -21.60 -0.08
C PHE A 146 3.81 -21.74 1.11
N ILE A 147 3.90 -20.72 1.98
CA ILE A 147 4.74 -20.75 3.18
C ILE A 147 4.09 -21.43 4.38
N PHE A 148 2.82 -21.87 4.31
CA PHE A 148 2.09 -22.40 5.47
C PHE A 148 2.85 -23.54 6.19
N HIS A 149 3.51 -24.42 5.43
CA HIS A 149 4.35 -25.50 5.98
C HIS A 149 5.84 -25.13 6.13
N ARG A 150 6.20 -23.88 5.84
CA ARG A 150 7.57 -23.33 5.86
C ARG A 150 7.66 -22.04 6.71
N LEU A 151 6.70 -21.82 7.62
CA LEU A 151 6.60 -20.56 8.37
C LEU A 151 7.87 -20.20 9.13
N ASP A 152 8.55 -21.17 9.75
CA ASP A 152 9.80 -20.89 10.47
C ASP A 152 10.93 -20.44 9.53
N GLU A 153 10.99 -20.98 8.31
CA GLU A 153 11.94 -20.58 7.29
C GLU A 153 11.62 -19.17 6.76
N ALA A 154 10.37 -18.95 6.36
CA ALA A 154 9.88 -17.67 5.88
C ALA A 154 10.07 -16.56 6.93
N LYS A 155 9.78 -16.86 8.20
CA LYS A 155 9.98 -15.95 9.32
C LYS A 155 11.44 -15.56 9.48
N ARG A 156 12.39 -16.52 9.40
CA ARG A 156 13.83 -16.22 9.47
C ARG A 156 14.29 -15.31 8.34
N ILE A 157 13.80 -15.55 7.13
CA ILE A 157 14.10 -14.72 5.96
C ILE A 157 13.62 -13.29 6.23
N VAL A 158 12.33 -13.11 6.51
CA VAL A 158 11.74 -11.77 6.70
C VAL A 158 12.33 -11.03 7.90
N ASP A 159 12.60 -11.72 9.01
CA ASP A 159 13.23 -11.10 10.19
C ASP A 159 14.67 -10.63 9.94
N SER A 160 15.36 -11.20 8.94
CA SER A 160 16.70 -10.78 8.55
C SER A 160 16.71 -9.54 7.64
N LEU A 161 15.57 -9.18 7.07
CA LEU A 161 15.45 -8.04 6.16
C LEU A 161 15.33 -6.72 6.94
N PRO A 162 15.86 -5.61 6.39
CA PRO A 162 15.70 -4.29 6.99
C PRO A 162 14.23 -3.92 7.20
N ARG A 163 13.96 -3.19 8.29
CA ARG A 163 12.66 -2.58 8.57
C ARG A 163 12.81 -1.07 8.50
N ALA A 164 11.86 -0.41 7.85
CA ALA A 164 11.83 1.03 7.78
C ALA A 164 11.47 1.63 9.16
N ASP A 165 12.12 2.74 9.51
CA ASP A 165 11.77 3.50 10.70
C ASP A 165 10.41 4.18 10.51
N LEU A 166 9.56 4.10 11.53
CA LEU A 166 8.25 4.75 11.48
C LEU A 166 8.36 6.23 11.85
N PRO A 167 7.86 7.15 10.99
CA PRO A 167 7.76 8.54 11.34
C PRO A 167 6.90 8.77 12.59
N SER A 168 7.26 9.79 13.38
CA SER A 168 6.56 10.15 14.61
C SER A 168 5.07 10.46 14.40
N PHE A 169 4.69 10.99 13.24
CA PHE A 169 3.29 11.30 12.92
C PHE A 169 2.41 10.05 12.79
N LEU A 170 2.98 8.89 12.44
CA LEU A 170 2.26 7.61 12.46
C LEU A 170 2.18 7.03 13.88
N ALA A 171 3.23 7.22 14.67
CA ALA A 171 3.31 6.75 16.05
C ALA A 171 2.26 7.41 16.95
N SER A 172 1.90 8.68 16.70
CA SER A 172 0.84 9.37 17.46
C SER A 172 -0.57 8.88 17.10
N SER A 173 -0.82 8.52 15.84
CA SER A 173 -2.12 8.03 15.36
C SER A 173 -2.40 6.58 15.80
N ALA A 174 -1.36 5.76 15.96
CA ALA A 174 -1.46 4.38 16.42
C ALA A 174 -1.89 4.22 17.90
N ILE A 175 -1.89 5.30 18.70
CA ILE A 175 -2.12 5.25 20.16
C ILE A 175 -3.55 5.70 20.56
N SER A 176 -4.34 6.28 19.66
CA SER A 176 -5.63 6.90 20.03
C SER A 176 -6.88 6.24 19.44
N GLY A 177 -6.80 5.01 18.90
CA GLY A 177 -7.94 4.46 18.16
C GLY A 177 -7.97 2.95 17.96
N PHE A 178 -7.69 2.17 19.01
CA PHE A 178 -8.22 0.81 19.18
C PHE A 178 -8.54 0.58 20.66
#